data_AF-A0A838HP92-F1
#
_entry.id   AF-A0A838HP92-F1
#
_cell.length_a   1.000
_cell.length_b   1.000
_cell.length_c   1.000
_cell.angle_alpha   90.00
_cell.angle_beta   90.00
_cell.angle_gamma   90.00
#
_symmetry.space_group_name_H-M   'P 1'
#
loop_
_entity.id
_entity.type
_entity.pdbx_description
1 polymer ?
#
loop_
_entity_poly.entity_id
_entity_poly.type
_entity_poly.pdbx_seq_one_letter_code
_entity_poly.pdbx_strand_id
1 'polypeptide(L)'
;MRATRRFAWLAPRTTVRTVDGVLEVTATCPPFFALVCTVDYVLEVPPEATVEFRADVGAVSVRGVEGALDLRTEVGDVTVAKAAGPVRVRTSTNDVSATGLGSGQVSAVTAVGDVLVDALTAPETVEARADVGDVTVRVPDGTYDVDASAGVGHVRIGVRTAVASPRRITAGTGVGDVDVGAR
;
A
#
# COMPACT_ATOMS: atom_id res chain seq x y z
N MET A 1 22.28 -3.08 -2.65
CA MET A 1 21.56 -2.23 -3.64
C MET A 1 21.90 -2.67 -5.05
N ARG A 2 20.88 -2.94 -5.88
CA ARG A 2 21.04 -3.24 -7.32
C ARG A 2 20.12 -2.31 -8.12
N ALA A 3 20.63 -1.70 -9.19
CA ALA A 3 19.87 -0.83 -10.06
C ALA A 3 20.00 -1.29 -11.52
N THR A 4 18.88 -1.39 -12.23
CA THR A 4 18.84 -1.70 -13.67
C THR A 4 18.17 -0.53 -14.38
N ARG A 5 18.71 -0.11 -15.53
CA ARG A 5 18.18 1.02 -16.32
C ARG A 5 17.92 0.57 -17.74
N ARG A 6 16.75 0.94 -18.27
CA ARG A 6 16.40 0.72 -19.68
C ARG A 6 15.89 2.02 -20.27
N PHE A 7 16.52 2.45 -21.36
CA PHE A 7 16.18 3.68 -22.07
C PHE A 7 16.55 3.56 -23.54
N ALA A 8 15.78 4.20 -24.41
CA ALA A 8 16.07 4.16 -25.84
C ALA A 8 17.12 5.19 -26.24
N TRP A 9 17.04 6.43 -25.72
CA TRP A 9 17.83 7.57 -26.22
C TRP A 9 18.47 8.37 -25.09
N LEU A 10 17.68 8.95 -24.19
CA LEU A 10 18.19 9.67 -23.03
C LEU A 10 18.11 8.81 -21.78
N ALA A 11 19.25 8.66 -21.10
CA ALA A 11 19.31 7.98 -19.83
C ALA A 11 18.48 8.74 -18.78
N PRO A 12 17.79 8.03 -17.88
CA PRO A 12 17.14 8.64 -16.73
C PRO A 12 18.19 9.32 -15.85
N ARG A 13 17.87 10.51 -15.34
CA ARG A 13 18.67 11.16 -14.31
C ARG A 13 18.40 10.45 -12.99
N THR A 14 19.45 9.97 -12.36
CA THR A 14 19.34 9.25 -11.09
C THR A 14 20.29 9.84 -10.08
N THR A 15 19.81 10.11 -8.89
CA THR A 15 20.65 10.53 -7.76
C THR A 15 20.47 9.53 -6.65
N VAL A 16 21.58 9.04 -6.11
CA VAL A 16 21.61 8.17 -4.93
C VAL A 16 22.56 8.84 -3.95
N ARG A 17 22.05 9.27 -2.81
CA ARG A 17 22.86 9.89 -1.76
C ARG A 17 22.45 9.38 -0.40
N THR A 18 23.41 9.33 0.50
CA THR A 18 23.15 9.03 1.91
C THR A 18 23.52 10.25 2.73
N VAL A 19 22.55 10.80 3.44
CA VAL A 19 22.69 11.99 4.28
C VAL A 19 22.10 11.65 5.64
N ASP A 20 22.92 11.73 6.70
CA ASP A 20 22.49 11.51 8.08
C ASP A 20 21.71 10.19 8.32
N GLY A 21 22.16 9.10 7.67
CA GLY A 21 21.53 7.78 7.77
C GLY A 21 20.29 7.60 6.89
N VAL A 22 19.87 8.61 6.13
CA VAL A 22 18.78 8.54 5.16
C VAL A 22 19.35 8.26 3.77
N LEU A 23 18.90 7.16 3.16
CA LEU A 23 19.18 6.86 1.75
C LEU A 23 18.12 7.53 0.88
N GLU A 24 18.53 8.56 0.13
CA GLU A 24 17.67 9.24 -0.82
C GLU A 24 17.98 8.77 -2.24
N VAL A 25 16.95 8.23 -2.89
CA VAL A 25 16.99 7.76 -4.28
C VAL A 25 16.00 8.57 -5.08
N THR A 26 16.49 9.28 -6.09
CA THR A 26 15.67 10.03 -7.04
C THR A 26 15.90 9.49 -8.44
N ALA A 27 14.82 9.29 -9.18
CA ALA A 27 14.88 8.99 -10.61
C ALA A 27 13.95 9.95 -11.35
N THR A 28 14.47 10.61 -12.37
CA THR A 28 13.73 11.55 -13.21
C THR A 28 13.91 11.19 -14.67
N CYS A 29 12.80 10.91 -15.34
CA CYS A 29 12.77 10.71 -16.78
C CYS A 29 12.68 12.07 -17.50
N PRO A 30 13.44 12.29 -18.59
CA PRO A 30 13.34 13.51 -19.37
C PRO A 30 11.96 13.64 -20.04
N PRO A 31 11.35 14.83 -20.08
CA PRO A 31 10.10 15.05 -20.79
C PRO A 31 10.28 15.00 -22.33
N PHE A 32 9.19 14.71 -23.05
CA PHE A 32 8.98 14.90 -24.50
C PHE A 32 9.73 14.02 -25.52
N PHE A 33 10.72 13.17 -25.18
CA PHE A 33 11.48 12.42 -26.22
C PHE A 33 11.88 10.96 -25.93
N ALA A 34 11.40 10.32 -24.85
CA ALA A 34 11.73 8.91 -24.57
C ALA A 34 10.51 8.01 -24.70
N LEU A 35 10.41 7.25 -25.80
CA LEU A 35 9.38 6.20 -26.00
C LEU A 35 9.46 5.08 -24.95
N VAL A 36 10.61 4.93 -24.28
CA VAL A 36 10.83 4.05 -23.12
C VAL A 36 11.83 4.69 -22.15
N CYS A 37 11.39 4.93 -20.92
CA CYS A 37 12.23 5.33 -19.79
C CYS A 37 11.80 4.53 -18.56
N THR A 38 12.64 3.57 -18.15
CA THR A 38 12.35 2.71 -17.00
C THR A 38 13.59 2.60 -16.14
N VAL A 39 13.38 2.70 -14.83
CA VAL A 39 14.42 2.51 -13.81
C VAL A 39 13.89 1.52 -12.79
N ASP A 40 14.60 0.41 -12.64
CA ASP A 40 14.28 -0.62 -11.67
C ASP A 40 15.32 -0.59 -10.53
N TYR A 41 14.83 -0.44 -9.30
CA TYR A 41 15.66 -0.52 -8.10
C TYR A 41 15.29 -1.71 -7.24
N VAL A 42 16.31 -2.40 -6.75
CA VAL A 42 16.21 -3.35 -5.64
C VAL A 42 17.07 -2.82 -4.51
N LEU A 43 16.39 -2.37 -3.45
CA LEU A 43 17.00 -1.82 -2.26
C LEU A 43 16.86 -2.82 -1.12
N GLU A 44 17.98 -3.16 -0.48
CA GLU A 44 17.99 -3.92 0.76
C GLU A 44 18.16 -2.90 1.88
N VAL A 45 17.22 -2.88 2.81
CA VAL A 45 17.19 -1.95 3.95
C VAL A 45 17.16 -2.75 5.25
N PRO A 46 17.66 -2.18 6.37
CA PRO A 46 17.45 -2.76 7.68
C PRO A 46 15.94 -2.94 7.98
N PRO A 47 15.53 -3.98 8.75
CA PRO A 47 14.12 -4.20 9.08
C PRO A 47 13.45 -2.98 9.73
N GLU A 48 14.18 -2.24 10.56
CA GLU A 48 13.66 -1.09 11.33
C GLU A 48 13.59 0.20 10.49
N ALA A 49 13.97 0.15 9.21
CA ALA A 49 13.99 1.31 8.36
C ALA A 49 12.58 1.87 8.13
N THR A 50 12.46 3.19 8.28
CA THR A 50 11.29 3.93 7.78
C THR A 50 11.44 4.11 6.27
N VAL A 51 10.44 3.70 5.51
CA VAL A 51 10.44 3.78 4.05
C VAL A 51 9.38 4.77 3.59
N GLU A 52 9.83 5.76 2.83
CA GLU A 52 8.99 6.72 2.15
C GLU A 52 9.18 6.56 0.64
N PHE A 53 8.10 6.29 -0.09
CA PHE A 53 8.11 6.13 -1.53
C PHE A 53 7.13 7.08 -2.19
N ARG A 54 7.58 7.77 -3.23
CA ARG A 54 6.75 8.63 -4.09
C ARG A 54 7.08 8.37 -5.54
N ALA A 55 6.05 8.15 -6.35
CA ALA A 55 6.18 8.06 -7.80
C ALA A 55 4.93 8.62 -8.49
N ASP A 56 5.10 9.23 -9.65
CA ASP A 56 3.94 9.54 -10.51
C ASP A 56 3.54 8.27 -11.28
N VAL A 57 4.54 7.57 -11.82
CA VAL A 57 4.36 6.28 -12.50
C VAL A 57 5.40 5.30 -12.00
N GLY A 58 4.95 4.15 -11.50
CA GLY A 58 5.81 3.07 -11.05
C GLY A 58 5.12 2.18 -10.01
N ALA A 59 5.32 0.87 -10.16
CA ALA A 59 4.92 -0.10 -9.15
C ALA A 59 5.97 -0.16 -8.02
N VAL A 60 5.53 -0.47 -6.81
CA VAL A 60 6.40 -0.64 -5.64
C VAL A 60 6.07 -1.93 -4.92
N SER A 61 7.11 -2.68 -4.56
CA SER A 61 7.01 -3.89 -3.74
C SER A 61 7.89 -3.73 -2.51
N VAL A 62 7.28 -3.82 -1.33
CA VAL A 62 7.97 -3.78 -0.04
C VAL A 62 7.73 -5.08 0.70
N ARG A 63 8.79 -5.67 1.28
CA ARG A 63 8.68 -6.92 2.03
C ARG A 63 9.54 -6.92 3.28
N GLY A 64 8.97 -7.37 4.40
CA GLY A 64 9.73 -7.66 5.62
C GLY A 64 10.25 -6.42 6.34
N VAL A 65 9.52 -5.31 6.27
CA VAL A 65 9.88 -4.06 6.95
C VAL A 65 9.08 -3.92 8.25
N GLU A 66 9.78 -3.66 9.34
CA GLU A 66 9.24 -3.47 10.69
C GLU A 66 9.13 -1.98 11.04
N GLY A 67 9.86 -1.10 10.33
CA GLY A 67 9.67 0.34 10.39
C GLY A 67 8.38 0.83 9.70
N ALA A 68 8.14 2.14 9.78
CA ALA A 68 6.95 2.75 9.19
C ALA A 68 7.06 2.81 7.65
N LEU A 69 5.93 2.58 6.97
CA LEU A 69 5.81 2.66 5.51
C LEU A 69 4.84 3.79 5.11
N ASP A 70 5.30 4.74 4.29
CA ASP A 70 4.45 5.73 3.60
C ASP A 70 4.70 5.63 2.09
N LEU A 71 3.80 4.95 1.37
CA LEU A 71 3.91 4.68 -0.06
C LEU A 71 2.85 5.47 -0.82
N ARG A 72 3.28 6.27 -1.78
CA ARG A 72 2.39 7.09 -2.62
C ARG A 72 2.75 6.90 -4.09
N THR A 73 1.76 6.56 -4.91
CA THR A 73 1.94 6.51 -6.36
C THR A 73 0.70 7.02 -7.08
N GLU A 74 0.83 7.74 -8.19
CA GLU A 74 -0.38 8.07 -8.98
C GLU A 74 -0.80 6.86 -9.83
N VAL A 75 0.16 6.22 -10.49
CA VAL A 75 -0.06 5.05 -11.35
C VAL A 75 0.99 3.97 -11.07
N GLY A 76 0.56 2.85 -10.51
CA GLY A 76 1.30 1.60 -10.43
C GLY A 76 0.87 0.79 -9.22
N ASP A 77 0.94 -0.54 -9.32
CA ASP A 77 0.52 -1.43 -8.23
C ASP A 77 1.40 -1.23 -6.99
N VAL A 78 0.77 -1.29 -5.81
CA VAL A 78 1.48 -1.28 -4.53
C VAL A 78 1.31 -2.63 -3.86
N THR A 79 2.42 -3.33 -3.66
CA THR A 79 2.46 -4.59 -2.89
C THR A 79 3.25 -4.41 -1.62
N VAL A 80 2.63 -4.66 -0.47
CA VAL A 80 3.28 -4.71 0.84
C VAL A 80 3.11 -6.12 1.39
N ALA A 81 4.21 -6.75 1.82
CA ALA A 81 4.19 -8.09 2.38
C ALA A 81 4.96 -8.17 3.70
N LYS A 82 4.39 -8.81 4.72
CA LYS A 82 5.09 -9.07 6.00
C LYS A 82 5.62 -7.78 6.66
N ALA A 83 4.82 -6.72 6.65
CA ALA A 83 5.17 -5.49 7.36
C ALA A 83 4.68 -5.55 8.81
N ALA A 84 5.50 -5.07 9.76
CA ALA A 84 5.16 -5.04 11.19
C ALA A 84 4.95 -3.61 11.75
N GLY A 85 5.55 -2.60 11.12
CA GLY A 85 5.34 -1.20 11.48
C GLY A 85 4.06 -0.61 10.87
N PRO A 86 3.70 0.65 11.21
CA PRO A 86 2.55 1.32 10.62
C PRO A 86 2.64 1.39 9.09
N VAL A 87 1.54 1.06 8.40
CA VAL A 87 1.49 1.03 6.93
C VAL A 87 0.51 2.08 6.42
N ARG A 88 0.98 2.97 5.54
CA ARG A 88 0.16 3.92 4.80
C ARG A 88 0.43 3.80 3.31
N VAL A 89 -0.60 3.52 2.53
CA VAL A 89 -0.56 3.41 1.07
C VAL A 89 -1.62 4.33 0.48
N ARG A 90 -1.22 5.13 -0.51
CA ARG A 90 -2.14 5.94 -1.32
C ARG A 90 -1.82 5.78 -2.81
N THR A 91 -2.82 5.39 -3.58
CA THR A 91 -2.76 5.30 -5.04
C THR A 91 -3.88 6.11 -5.69
N SER A 92 -3.71 6.56 -6.93
CA SER A 92 -4.82 7.17 -7.68
C SER A 92 -5.49 6.16 -8.59
N THR A 93 -4.70 5.38 -9.31
CA THR A 93 -5.15 4.26 -10.12
C THR A 93 -4.27 3.09 -9.77
N ASN A 94 -4.76 1.86 -9.94
CA ASN A 94 -4.11 0.58 -9.65
C ASN A 94 -4.40 -0.01 -8.26
N ASP A 95 -4.09 -1.30 -8.14
CA ASP A 95 -4.46 -2.13 -7.00
C ASP A 95 -3.48 -1.95 -5.83
N VAL A 96 -4.00 -2.10 -4.63
CA VAL A 96 -3.24 -2.12 -3.38
C VAL A 96 -3.38 -3.48 -2.72
N SER A 97 -2.27 -4.19 -2.58
CA SER A 97 -2.21 -5.48 -1.89
C SER A 97 -1.28 -5.41 -0.70
N ALA A 98 -1.82 -5.47 0.51
CA ALA A 98 -1.08 -5.46 1.75
C ALA A 98 -1.34 -6.76 2.52
N THR A 99 -0.39 -7.71 2.47
CA THR A 99 -0.59 -9.09 2.93
C THR A 99 0.37 -9.53 4.01
N GLY A 100 -0.09 -10.43 4.86
CA GLY A 100 0.73 -10.97 5.93
C GLY A 100 1.15 -9.90 6.94
N LEU A 101 0.30 -8.91 7.21
CA LEU A 101 0.66 -7.76 8.03
C LEU A 101 0.66 -8.12 9.51
N GLY A 102 1.77 -7.87 10.19
CA GLY A 102 1.88 -7.85 11.66
C GLY A 102 1.63 -6.45 12.26
N SER A 103 1.09 -5.53 11.46
CA SER A 103 0.96 -4.12 11.82
C SER A 103 -0.26 -3.83 12.69
N GLY A 104 -0.10 -2.94 13.67
CA GLY A 104 -1.20 -2.41 14.47
C GLY A 104 -2.05 -1.35 13.76
N GLN A 105 -1.50 -0.69 12.71
CA GLN A 105 -2.16 0.38 11.98
C GLN A 105 -1.94 0.24 10.47
N VAL A 106 -3.03 0.15 9.73
CA VAL A 106 -3.02 0.03 8.26
C VAL A 106 -3.98 1.04 7.65
N SER A 107 -3.50 1.83 6.69
CA SER A 107 -4.32 2.72 5.86
C SER A 107 -3.97 2.47 4.39
N ALA A 108 -4.93 2.00 3.59
CA ALA A 108 -4.78 1.68 2.19
C ALA A 108 -5.91 2.35 1.40
N VAL A 109 -5.57 3.29 0.52
CA VAL A 109 -6.55 4.10 -0.22
C VAL A 109 -6.16 4.13 -1.69
N THR A 110 -7.12 3.83 -2.57
CA THR A 110 -7.02 4.01 -4.02
C THR A 110 -8.23 4.79 -4.53
N ALA A 111 -8.13 5.51 -5.65
CA ALA A 111 -9.32 6.04 -6.30
C ALA A 111 -9.90 5.00 -7.27
N VAL A 112 -9.07 4.33 -8.06
CA VAL A 112 -9.50 3.27 -8.99
C VAL A 112 -8.60 2.05 -8.85
N GLY A 113 -9.16 0.91 -8.46
CA GLY A 113 -8.47 -0.35 -8.26
C GLY A 113 -8.95 -1.06 -7.01
N ASP A 114 -8.55 -2.31 -6.86
CA ASP A 114 -8.96 -3.12 -5.72
C ASP A 114 -8.03 -2.89 -4.52
N VAL A 115 -8.59 -2.99 -3.31
CA VAL A 115 -7.83 -2.92 -2.06
C VAL A 115 -7.95 -4.23 -1.31
N LEU A 116 -6.82 -4.91 -1.13
CA LEU A 116 -6.70 -6.09 -0.29
C LEU A 116 -5.82 -5.78 0.93
N VAL A 117 -6.39 -5.92 2.13
CA VAL A 117 -5.67 -5.91 3.40
C VAL A 117 -5.83 -7.27 4.07
N ASP A 118 -4.71 -7.99 4.27
CA ASP A 118 -4.67 -9.28 4.98
C ASP A 118 -3.69 -9.18 6.16
N ALA A 119 -4.24 -9.18 7.37
CA ALA A 119 -3.51 -9.06 8.62
C ALA A 119 -3.31 -10.42 9.32
N LEU A 120 -2.09 -10.71 9.74
CA LEU A 120 -1.73 -11.89 10.55
C LEU A 120 -2.06 -11.69 12.03
N THR A 121 -1.92 -10.46 12.51
CA THR A 121 -2.22 -10.06 13.89
C THR A 121 -3.46 -9.18 13.89
N ALA A 122 -4.18 -9.13 15.01
CA ALA A 122 -5.36 -8.28 15.10
C ALA A 122 -4.94 -6.79 15.18
N PRO A 123 -5.18 -5.98 14.13
CA PRO A 123 -4.78 -4.58 14.12
C PRO A 123 -5.65 -3.76 15.07
N GLU A 124 -5.12 -2.65 15.56
CA GLU A 124 -5.88 -1.64 16.31
C GLU A 124 -6.73 -0.80 15.34
N THR A 125 -6.17 -0.46 14.18
CA THR A 125 -6.86 0.33 13.17
C THR A 125 -6.60 -0.18 11.76
N VAL A 126 -7.66 -0.32 10.98
CA VAL A 126 -7.62 -0.56 9.53
C VAL A 126 -8.50 0.45 8.83
N GLU A 127 -7.94 1.12 7.84
CA GLU A 127 -8.66 1.95 6.89
C GLU A 127 -8.39 1.41 5.48
N ALA A 128 -9.43 0.97 4.77
CA ALA A 128 -9.33 0.46 3.41
C ALA A 128 -10.40 1.14 2.55
N ARG A 129 -9.99 1.89 1.52
CA ARG A 129 -10.93 2.68 0.70
C ARG A 129 -10.60 2.62 -0.79
N ALA A 130 -11.64 2.49 -1.61
CA ALA A 130 -11.61 2.67 -3.06
C ALA A 130 -12.71 3.66 -3.48
N ASP A 131 -12.54 4.48 -4.51
CA ASP A 131 -13.70 5.16 -5.11
C ASP A 131 -14.41 4.23 -6.10
N VAL A 132 -13.63 3.46 -6.87
CA VAL A 132 -14.08 2.39 -7.77
C VAL A 132 -13.17 1.19 -7.62
N GLY A 133 -13.73 0.05 -7.26
CA GLY A 133 -13.02 -1.21 -7.02
C GLY A 133 -13.52 -1.91 -5.76
N ASP A 134 -13.14 -3.16 -5.62
CA ASP A 134 -13.53 -4.00 -4.48
C ASP A 134 -12.59 -3.76 -3.29
N VAL A 135 -13.16 -3.80 -2.09
CA VAL A 135 -12.39 -3.66 -0.84
C VAL A 135 -12.53 -4.93 -0.03
N THR A 136 -11.43 -5.65 0.14
CA THR A 136 -11.36 -6.86 0.96
C THR A 136 -10.44 -6.65 2.16
N VAL A 137 -10.97 -6.85 3.36
CA VAL A 137 -10.22 -6.82 4.62
C VAL A 137 -10.33 -8.18 5.31
N ARG A 138 -9.20 -8.85 5.50
CA ARG A 138 -9.08 -10.10 6.25
C ARG A 138 -8.29 -9.88 7.52
N VAL A 139 -8.89 -10.23 8.65
CA VAL A 139 -8.30 -10.09 9.99
C VAL A 139 -8.41 -11.41 10.76
N PRO A 140 -7.61 -11.63 11.82
CA PRO A 140 -7.79 -12.79 12.68
C PRO A 140 -9.16 -12.81 13.37
N ASP A 141 -9.57 -13.98 13.87
CA ASP A 141 -10.78 -14.10 14.69
C ASP A 141 -10.74 -13.16 15.89
N GLY A 142 -11.80 -12.35 16.03
CA GLY A 142 -11.86 -11.32 17.05
C GLY A 142 -13.20 -10.61 17.06
N THR A 143 -13.28 -9.54 17.85
CA THR A 143 -14.40 -8.61 17.85
C THR A 143 -13.88 -7.23 17.44
N TYR A 144 -14.51 -6.62 16.45
CA TYR A 144 -14.07 -5.37 15.85
C TYR A 144 -15.21 -4.34 15.84
N ASP A 145 -14.87 -3.07 15.91
CA ASP A 145 -15.79 -2.00 15.56
C ASP A 145 -15.68 -1.78 14.05
N VAL A 146 -16.68 -2.23 13.30
CA VAL A 146 -16.65 -2.26 11.83
C VAL A 146 -17.58 -1.20 11.27
N ASP A 147 -17.01 -0.26 10.53
CA ASP A 147 -17.70 0.72 9.70
C ASP A 147 -17.43 0.37 8.23
N ALA A 148 -18.39 -0.30 7.58
CA ALA A 148 -18.26 -0.77 6.21
C ALA A 148 -19.38 -0.19 5.33
N SER A 149 -19.02 0.37 4.16
CA SER A 149 -19.99 1.01 3.27
C SER A 149 -19.66 0.80 1.79
N ALA A 150 -20.69 0.58 0.97
CA ALA A 150 -20.60 0.59 -0.49
C ALA A 150 -21.65 1.55 -1.04
N GLY A 151 -21.26 2.47 -1.92
CA GLY A 151 -22.21 3.34 -2.62
C GLY A 151 -23.07 2.55 -3.61
N VAL A 152 -22.40 1.74 -4.45
CA VAL A 152 -23.01 0.77 -5.36
C VAL A 152 -22.28 -0.56 -5.22
N GLY A 153 -22.99 -1.60 -4.79
CA GLY A 153 -22.45 -2.95 -4.58
C GLY A 153 -22.96 -3.56 -3.27
N HIS A 154 -22.31 -4.62 -2.80
CA HIS A 154 -22.68 -5.32 -1.58
C HIS A 154 -21.63 -5.19 -0.49
N VAL A 155 -22.10 -5.08 0.75
CA VAL A 155 -21.26 -5.14 1.95
C VAL A 155 -21.47 -6.48 2.64
N ARG A 156 -20.39 -7.23 2.89
CA ARG A 156 -20.36 -8.46 3.68
C ARG A 156 -19.46 -8.26 4.89
N ILE A 157 -19.97 -8.62 6.06
CA ILE A 157 -19.21 -8.57 7.32
C ILE A 157 -19.29 -9.97 7.95
N GLY A 158 -18.17 -10.68 7.91
CA GLY A 158 -17.99 -12.05 8.41
C GLY A 158 -17.26 -12.14 9.77
N VAL A 159 -17.04 -11.01 10.45
CA VAL A 159 -16.41 -10.95 11.78
C VAL A 159 -17.42 -10.57 12.87
N ARG A 160 -17.09 -10.82 14.15
CA ARG A 160 -17.92 -10.34 15.27
C ARG A 160 -17.77 -8.83 15.42
N THR A 161 -18.89 -8.13 15.65
CA THR A 161 -18.89 -6.67 15.75
C THR A 161 -19.29 -6.17 17.14
N ALA A 162 -18.62 -5.12 17.61
CA ALA A 162 -19.02 -4.37 18.81
C ALA A 162 -18.49 -2.92 18.72
N VAL A 163 -19.38 -1.93 18.81
CA VAL A 163 -19.04 -0.49 18.71
C VAL A 163 -18.03 -0.03 19.78
N ALA A 164 -18.00 -0.69 20.93
CA ALA A 164 -17.06 -0.41 22.01
C ALA A 164 -15.71 -1.15 21.87
N SER A 165 -15.49 -1.88 20.76
CA SER A 165 -14.22 -2.58 20.54
C SER A 165 -13.08 -1.56 20.39
N PRO A 166 -11.92 -1.78 21.02
CA PRO A 166 -10.75 -0.94 20.81
C PRO A 166 -10.12 -1.13 19.42
N ARG A 167 -10.57 -2.12 18.64
CA ARG A 167 -10.06 -2.42 17.29
C ARG A 167 -11.05 -1.96 16.25
N ARG A 168 -10.68 -0.98 15.43
CA ARG A 168 -11.55 -0.36 14.44
C ARG A 168 -11.17 -0.76 13.02
N ILE A 169 -12.17 -1.13 12.23
CA ILE A 169 -12.04 -1.37 10.79
C ILE A 169 -12.98 -0.42 10.08
N THR A 170 -12.43 0.38 9.18
CA THR A 170 -13.21 1.23 8.28
C THR A 170 -12.92 0.80 6.84
N ALA A 171 -13.96 0.29 6.16
CA ALA A 171 -13.87 -0.22 4.80
C ALA A 171 -14.91 0.48 3.92
N GLY A 172 -14.52 0.99 2.76
CA GLY A 172 -15.43 1.80 1.95
C GLY A 172 -15.16 1.72 0.45
N THR A 173 -16.21 1.56 -0.35
CA THR A 173 -16.12 1.77 -1.80
C THR A 173 -17.24 2.65 -2.33
N GLY A 174 -16.95 3.49 -3.32
CA GLY A 174 -17.99 4.21 -4.06
C GLY A 174 -18.77 3.27 -4.99
N VAL A 175 -18.04 2.43 -5.75
CA VAL A 175 -18.58 1.41 -6.65
C VAL A 175 -17.72 0.15 -6.54
N GLY A 176 -18.33 -0.94 -6.07
CA GLY A 176 -17.66 -2.24 -5.82
C GLY A 176 -18.27 -2.95 -4.62
N ASP A 177 -17.80 -4.16 -4.35
CA ASP A 177 -18.14 -4.91 -3.15
C ASP A 177 -17.16 -4.60 -2.01
N VAL A 178 -17.67 -4.66 -0.78
CA VAL A 178 -16.86 -4.61 0.45
C VAL A 178 -17.02 -5.93 1.19
N ASP A 179 -15.91 -6.60 1.47
CA ASP A 179 -15.88 -7.82 2.28
C ASP A 179 -14.92 -7.66 3.46
N VAL A 180 -15.45 -7.76 4.69
CA VAL A 180 -14.68 -7.74 5.92
C VAL A 180 -14.84 -9.10 6.60
N GLY A 181 -13.82 -9.95 6.50
CA GLY A 181 -13.88 -11.35 6.91
C GLY A 181 -12.79 -11.77 7.89
N ALA A 182 -13.02 -12.90 8.53
CA ALA A 182 -11.94 -13.63 9.19
C ALA A 182 -11.01 -14.26 8.14
N ARG A 183 -9.72 -14.37 8.47
CA ARG A 183 -8.71 -14.99 7.60
C ARG A 183 -8.70 -16.52 7.69
#